data_AF-A0A2A7MCC4-F1
#
_entry.id   AF-A0A2A7MCC4-F1
#
_cell.length_a   1.000
_cell.length_b   1.000
_cell.length_c   1.000
_cell.angle_alpha   90.00
_cell.angle_beta   90.00
_cell.angle_gamma   90.00
#
_symmetry.space_group_name_H-M   'P 1'
#
loop_
_entity.id
_entity.type
_entity.pdbx_description
1 polymer ?
#
loop_
_entity_poly.entity_id
_entity_poly.type
_entity_poly.pdbx_seq_one_letter_code
_entity_poly.pdbx_strand_id
1 'polypeptide(L)' 'MSNKALVPEAKQGLSRFKNEVAQELGVPFKEYNGDLTARQCGSVGGEMVKRMVEEYEHRI' A
#
# COMPACT_ATOMS: atom_id res chain seq x y z
N MET A 1 5.89 -17.31 12.21
CA MET A 1 6.38 -16.93 10.86
C MET A 1 7.11 -15.60 10.99
N SER A 2 8.41 -15.53 10.65
CA SER A 2 9.13 -14.26 10.65
C SER A 2 8.67 -13.46 9.43
N ASN A 3 8.10 -12.28 9.66
CA ASN A 3 7.58 -11.41 8.60
C ASN A 3 8.76 -10.67 7.95
N LYS A 4 9.55 -11.40 7.14
CA LYS A 4 10.70 -10.83 6.44
C LYS A 4 10.20 -10.19 5.15
N ALA A 5 10.40 -8.88 5.02
CA ALA A 5 10.16 -8.17 3.78
C ALA A 5 10.99 -8.81 2.65
N LEU A 6 10.37 -8.99 1.47
CA LEU A 6 11.05 -9.52 0.29
C LEU A 6 12.20 -8.62 -0.18
N VAL A 7 11.95 -7.30 -0.14
CA VAL A 7 12.92 -6.26 -0.49
C VAL A 7 12.95 -5.23 0.66
N PRO A 8 13.83 -5.40 1.66
CA PRO A 8 13.89 -4.51 2.83
C PRO A 8 14.09 -3.03 2.48
N GLU A 9 14.88 -2.76 1.44
CA GLU A 9 15.23 -1.42 0.97
C GLU A 9 14.01 -0.65 0.43
N ALA A 10 13.01 -1.38 -0.07
CA ALA A 10 11.78 -0.78 -0.62
C ALA A 10 10.83 -0.26 0.46
N LYS A 11 11.06 -0.57 1.75
CA LYS A 11 10.14 -0.26 2.85
C LYS A 11 9.72 1.21 2.90
N GLN A 12 10.66 2.14 2.72
CA GLN A 12 10.35 3.56 2.75
C GLN A 12 9.53 4.00 1.53
N GLY A 13 9.88 3.50 0.34
CA GLY A 13 9.14 3.78 -0.90
C GLY A 13 7.70 3.27 -0.83
N LEU A 14 7.53 2.02 -0.39
CA LEU A 14 6.22 1.41 -0.18
C LEU A 14 5.37 2.16 0.86
N SER A 15 6.00 2.71 1.90
CA SER A 15 5.30 3.53 2.89
C SER A 15 4.79 4.84 2.31
N ARG A 16 5.57 5.50 1.43
CA ARG A 16 5.14 6.73 0.73
C ARG A 16 4.00 6.42 -0.22
N PHE A 17 4.18 5.39 -1.05
CA PHE A 17 3.17 4.97 -2.01
C PHE A 17 1.83 4.59 -1.36
N LYS A 18 1.88 3.86 -0.24
CA LYS A 18 0.69 3.55 0.57
C LYS A 18 -0.05 4.82 1.01
N ASN A 19 0.69 5.85 1.46
CA ASN A 19 0.08 7.09 1.92
C ASN A 19 -0.53 7.89 0.76
N GLU A 20 0.12 7.90 -0.41
CA GLU A 20 -0.41 8.52 -1.64
C GLU A 20 -1.73 7.85 -2.06
N VAL A 21 -1.73 6.52 -2.19
CA VAL A 21 -2.94 5.75 -2.54
C VAL A 21 -4.05 5.96 -1.50
N ALA A 22 -3.71 5.98 -0.21
CA ALA A 22 -4.69 6.24 0.84
C ALA A 22 -5.32 7.63 0.71
N GLN A 23 -4.52 8.66 0.43
CA GLN A 23 -5.00 10.02 0.19
C GLN A 23 -5.94 10.09 -1.02
N GLU A 24 -5.58 9.45 -2.13
CA GLU A 24 -6.41 9.41 -3.34
C GLU A 24 -7.75 8.70 -3.12
N LEU A 25 -7.75 7.63 -2.32
CA LEU A 25 -8.98 6.90 -1.97
C LEU A 25 -9.78 7.55 -0.83
N GLY A 26 -9.31 8.69 -0.29
CA GLY A 26 -9.97 9.37 0.83
C GLY A 26 -9.95 8.58 2.14
N VAL A 27 -9.02 7.63 2.29
CA VAL A 27 -8.88 6.83 3.51
C VAL A 27 -7.90 7.52 4.46
N PRO A 28 -8.32 7.88 5.69
CA PRO A 28 -7.50 8.68 6.58
C PRO A 28 -6.46 7.81 7.31
N PHE A 29 -5.44 7.35 6.58
CA PHE A 29 -4.32 6.63 7.16
C PHE A 29 -3.53 7.53 8.12
N LYS A 30 -3.33 7.04 9.34
CA LYS A 30 -2.51 7.63 10.40
C LYS A 30 -1.37 6.67 10.74
N GLU A 31 -0.54 7.07 11.70
CA GLU A 31 0.50 6.21 12.28
C GLU A 31 -0.10 4.95 12.91
N TYR A 32 -1.28 5.08 13.52
CA TYR A 32 -2.08 3.97 14.03
C TYR A 32 -3.46 3.96 13.37
N ASN A 33 -3.80 2.86 12.72
CA ASN A 33 -5.04 2.68 11.93
C ASN A 33 -6.01 1.69 12.56
N GLY A 34 -5.98 1.53 13.90
CA GLY A 34 -6.86 0.58 14.59
C GLY A 34 -8.35 0.93 14.52
N ASP A 35 -8.67 2.19 14.20
CA ASP A 35 -10.01 2.70 13.93
C ASP A 35 -10.51 2.42 12.51
N LEU A 36 -9.62 2.09 11.57
CA LEU A 36 -9.99 1.80 10.19
C LEU A 36 -10.54 0.38 10.05
N THR A 37 -11.59 0.24 9.25
CA THR A 37 -12.15 -1.07 8.92
C THR A 37 -11.17 -1.87 8.07
N ALA A 38 -11.24 -3.20 8.17
CA ALA A 38 -10.45 -4.09 7.31
C ALA A 38 -10.69 -3.82 5.81
N ARG A 39 -11.90 -3.39 5.44
CA ARG A 39 -12.24 -3.00 4.07
C ARG A 39 -11.48 -1.75 3.61
N GLN A 40 -11.37 -0.73 4.45
CA GLN A 40 -10.62 0.49 4.15
C GLN A 40 -9.11 0.23 4.02
N CYS A 41 -8.54 -0.56 4.94
CA CYS A 41 -7.14 -0.95 4.84
C CYS A 41 -6.89 -1.83 3.60
N GLY A 42 -7.80 -2.76 3.33
CA GLY A 42 -7.74 -3.65 2.17
C GLY A 42 -7.87 -2.93 0.84
N SER A 43 -8.71 -1.89 0.73
CA SER A 43 -8.85 -1.12 -0.52
C SER A 43 -7.57 -0.39 -0.89
N VAL A 44 -6.85 0.18 0.10
CA VAL A 44 -5.56 0.83 -0.14
C VAL A 44 -4.52 -0.19 -0.61
N GLY A 45 -4.39 -1.33 0.09
CA GLY A 45 -3.45 -2.37 -0.29
C GLY A 45 -3.75 -2.98 -1.66
N GLY A 46 -5.02 -3.19 -2.00
CA GLY A 46 -5.45 -3.70 -3.30
C GLY A 46 -5.13 -2.74 -4.44
N GLU A 47 -5.40 -1.45 -4.26
CA GLU A 47 -5.09 -0.42 -5.26
C GLU A 47 -3.59 -0.25 -5.47
N MET A 48 -2.77 -0.35 -4.41
CA MET A 48 -1.31 -0.37 -4.53
C MET A 48 -0.85 -1.51 -5.44
N VAL A 49 -1.32 -2.74 -5.19
CA VAL A 49 -0.94 -3.92 -5.99
C VAL A 49 -1.41 -3.77 -7.43
N LYS A 50 -2.63 -3.28 -7.65
CA LYS A 50 -3.17 -3.05 -9.00
C LYS A 50 -2.26 -2.15 -9.84
N ARG A 51 -1.85 -0.99 -9.30
CA ARG A 51 -0.95 -0.05 -10.00
C ARG A 51 0.43 -0.63 -10.23
N MET A 52 0.98 -1.38 -9.28
CA MET A 52 2.29 -2.04 -9.45
C MET A 52 2.25 -3.07 -10.58
N VAL A 53 1.17 -3.84 -10.68
CA VAL A 53 0.98 -4.82 -11.76
C VAL A 53 0.79 -4.11 -13.09
N GLU A 54 -0.05 -3.07 -13.13
CA GLU A 54 -0.26 -2.26 -14.34
C GLU A 54 1.05 -1.63 -14.85
N GLU A 55 1.86 -1.03 -13.97
CA GLU A 55 3.17 -0.48 -14.34
C GLU A 55 4.10 -1.58 -14.89
N TYR A 56 4.10 -2.76 -14.25
CA TYR A 56 4.90 -3.88 -14.72
C TYR A 56 4.44 -4.37 -16.09
N GLU A 57 3.13 -4.50 -16.32
CA GLU A 57 2.54 -4.88 -17.61
C GLU A 57 2.83 -3.87 -18.72
N HIS A 58 2.93 -2.58 -18.40
CA HIS A 58 3.33 -1.55 -19.37
C HIS A 58 4.82 -1.53 -19.72
N ARG A 59 5.66 -2.18 -18.90
CA ARG A 59 7.12 -2.18 -19.06
C ARG A 59 7.67 -3.44 -19.73
N ILE A 60 6.82 -4.45 -19.92
CA ILE A 60 7.10 -5.64 -20.73
C ILE A 60 6.68 -5.42 -22.19
#